data_AF-A0A1B8FZP0-F1
#
_entry.id   AF-A0A1B8FZP0-F1
#
_cell.length_a   1.000
_cell.length_b   1.000
_cell.length_c   1.000
_cell.angle_alpha   90.00
_cell.angle_beta   90.00
_cell.angle_gamma   90.00
#
_symmetry.space_group_name_H-M   'P 1'
#
loop_
_entity.id
_entity.type
_entity.pdbx_description
1 polymer ?
#
loop_
_entity_poly.entity_id
_entity_poly.type
_entity_poly.pdbx_seq_one_letter_code
_entity_poly.pdbx_strand_id
1 'polypeptide(L)'
;MNDVESEFCRRAFLLLFVGDKSASILSNHPVVMGKFALDGDIIVPYARSIGEMDSFTCSELDPMYENLDMLTGFNLNYELWSSVYTLLLEIELLRERFLVRPGSKPPQQHATLADVSRLTELYLGFQTSLDALPNGLQSHPTFFNSTSSFGIQEKVGTNRGLKALAIQRANLQISFQCLRMVVLHAMPALADSMSQLWSKIRQDSPASATKIDPVVFESAKEIRLRTGESSALLLQKINIAES
;
A
#
# COMPACT_ATOMS: atom_id res chain seq x y z
N MET A 1 -18.77 -8.25 -25.44
CA MET A 1 -18.72 -6.99 -24.66
C MET A 1 -18.16 -5.94 -25.58
N ASN A 2 -18.80 -4.78 -25.70
CA ASN A 2 -18.22 -3.71 -26.52
C ASN A 2 -17.01 -3.08 -25.78
N ASP A 3 -16.12 -2.40 -26.48
CA ASP A 3 -14.87 -1.89 -25.88
C ASP A 3 -15.13 -0.91 -24.73
N VAL A 4 -16.16 -0.08 -24.87
CA VAL A 4 -16.56 0.92 -23.87
C VAL A 4 -17.05 0.24 -22.58
N GLU A 5 -17.95 -0.72 -22.70
CA GLU A 5 -18.48 -1.54 -21.61
C GLU A 5 -17.36 -2.31 -20.90
N SER A 6 -16.40 -2.84 -21.67
CA SER A 6 -15.24 -3.54 -21.12
C SER A 6 -14.37 -2.62 -20.25
N GLU A 7 -14.15 -1.38 -20.69
CA GLU A 7 -13.42 -0.39 -19.89
C GLU A 7 -14.22 0.08 -18.66
N PHE A 8 -15.55 0.23 -18.77
CA PHE A 8 -16.38 0.53 -17.60
C PHE A 8 -16.35 -0.58 -16.56
N CYS A 9 -16.47 -1.84 -16.98
CA CYS A 9 -16.34 -2.99 -16.09
C CYS A 9 -14.97 -3.02 -15.41
N ARG A 10 -13.89 -2.74 -16.17
CA ARG A 10 -12.54 -2.66 -15.63
C ARG A 10 -12.39 -1.56 -14.58
N ARG A 11 -12.88 -0.35 -14.85
CA ARG A 11 -12.86 0.77 -13.89
C ARG A 11 -13.66 0.44 -12.64
N ALA A 12 -14.85 -0.13 -12.80
CA ALA A 12 -15.69 -0.56 -11.69
C ALA A 12 -14.97 -1.60 -10.82
N PHE A 13 -14.34 -2.60 -11.45
CA PHE A 13 -13.55 -3.60 -10.74
C PHE A 13 -12.41 -2.97 -9.94
N LEU A 14 -11.58 -2.11 -10.57
CA LEU A 14 -10.44 -1.50 -9.90
C LEU A 14 -10.87 -0.59 -8.74
N LEU A 15 -11.99 0.12 -8.89
CA LEU A 15 -12.57 0.93 -7.82
C LEU A 15 -13.05 0.05 -6.66
N LEU A 16 -13.76 -1.04 -6.95
CA LEU A 16 -14.21 -2.00 -5.95
C LEU A 16 -13.03 -2.63 -5.23
N PHE A 17 -11.97 -3.01 -5.96
CA PHE A 17 -10.74 -3.56 -5.39
C PHE A 17 -10.12 -2.59 -4.38
N VAL A 18 -9.92 -1.33 -4.77
CA VAL A 18 -9.38 -0.29 -3.87
C VAL A 18 -10.33 -0.08 -2.67
N GLY A 19 -11.64 -0.07 -2.91
CA GLY A 19 -12.67 0.02 -1.87
C GLY A 19 -12.53 -1.08 -0.82
N ASP A 20 -12.46 -2.34 -1.24
CA ASP A 20 -12.26 -3.50 -0.37
C ASP A 20 -10.97 -3.40 0.44
N LYS A 21 -9.85 -3.06 -0.20
CA LYS A 21 -8.56 -2.91 0.50
C LYS A 21 -8.57 -1.76 1.49
N SER A 22 -9.12 -0.61 1.11
CA SER A 22 -9.22 0.53 2.02
C SER A 22 -10.10 0.22 3.23
N ALA A 23 -11.26 -0.42 3.03
CA ALA A 23 -12.15 -0.82 4.11
C ALA A 23 -11.49 -1.86 5.03
N SER A 24 -10.78 -2.83 4.45
CA SER A 24 -10.10 -3.86 5.22
C SER A 24 -8.94 -3.29 6.03
N ILE A 25 -8.04 -2.56 5.36
CA ILE A 25 -6.81 -2.06 5.95
C ILE A 25 -7.07 -0.94 6.97
N LEU A 26 -7.99 -0.01 6.67
CA LEU A 26 -8.21 1.18 7.50
C LEU A 26 -9.35 1.02 8.51
N SER A 27 -10.29 0.11 8.26
CA SER A 27 -11.50 -0.06 9.09
C SER A 27 -11.69 -1.49 9.60
N ASN A 28 -10.69 -2.36 9.43
CA ASN A 28 -10.68 -3.72 9.94
C ASN A 28 -11.88 -4.57 9.48
N HIS A 29 -12.32 -4.34 8.24
CA HIS A 29 -13.28 -5.20 7.55
C HIS A 29 -12.57 -6.46 7.00
N PRO A 30 -13.26 -7.61 6.90
CA PRO A 30 -12.73 -8.77 6.21
C PRO A 30 -12.40 -8.45 4.74
N VAL A 31 -11.28 -8.97 4.23
CA VAL A 31 -10.95 -8.87 2.81
C VAL A 31 -11.89 -9.78 2.02
N VAL A 32 -12.65 -9.21 1.09
CA VAL A 32 -13.58 -9.96 0.23
C VAL A 32 -12.94 -10.25 -1.13
N MET A 33 -12.18 -9.31 -1.70
CA MET A 33 -11.48 -9.49 -2.99
C MET A 33 -10.01 -9.83 -2.79
N GLY A 34 -9.74 -10.96 -2.11
CA GLY A 34 -8.38 -11.42 -1.80
C GLY A 34 -7.95 -12.62 -2.62
N LYS A 35 -6.64 -12.93 -2.56
CA LYS A 35 -6.03 -14.11 -3.20
C LYS A 35 -6.64 -15.45 -2.73
N PHE A 36 -7.28 -15.46 -1.56
CA PHE A 36 -7.96 -16.65 -1.01
C PHE A 36 -9.43 -16.74 -1.39
N ALA A 37 -10.04 -15.65 -1.86
CA ALA A 37 -11.45 -15.59 -2.26
C ALA A 37 -11.66 -15.75 -3.77
N LEU A 38 -10.58 -15.61 -4.55
CA LEU A 38 -10.56 -15.81 -5.99
C LEU A 38 -9.58 -16.96 -6.28
N ASP A 39 -10.02 -17.95 -7.07
CA ASP A 39 -9.20 -19.09 -7.50
C ASP A 39 -8.12 -18.67 -8.52
N GLY A 40 -7.25 -17.72 -8.16
CA GLY A 40 -6.16 -17.23 -9.02
C GLY A 40 -5.64 -15.85 -8.63
N ASP A 41 -4.52 -15.46 -9.26
CA ASP A 41 -4.01 -14.10 -9.15
C ASP A 41 -4.96 -13.11 -9.90
N ILE A 42 -5.19 -11.93 -9.32
CA ILE A 42 -6.02 -10.88 -9.93
C ILE A 42 -5.23 -10.26 -11.09
N ILE A 43 -5.47 -10.73 -12.31
CA ILE A 43 -4.87 -10.19 -13.53
C ILE A 43 -5.91 -9.30 -14.24
N VAL A 44 -6.15 -8.12 -13.69
CA VAL A 44 -6.98 -7.10 -14.34
C VAL A 44 -6.07 -6.04 -14.96
N PRO A 45 -6.11 -5.84 -16.29
CA PRO A 45 -5.34 -4.79 -16.94
C PRO A 45 -5.71 -3.41 -16.40
N TYR A 46 -4.80 -2.45 -16.56
CA TYR A 46 -5.10 -1.05 -16.22
C TYR A 46 -6.22 -0.49 -17.08
N ALA A 47 -7.02 0.39 -16.46
CA ALA A 47 -8.09 1.08 -17.17
C ALA A 47 -7.48 1.96 -18.27
N ARG A 48 -8.06 1.90 -19.46
CA ARG A 48 -7.62 2.71 -20.60
C ARG A 48 -8.58 3.86 -20.86
N SER A 49 -8.02 4.92 -21.41
CA SER A 49 -8.73 6.12 -21.86
C SER A 49 -9.73 5.75 -22.96
N ILE A 50 -10.99 6.17 -22.83
CA ILE A 50 -12.07 5.95 -23.81
C ILE A 50 -12.30 7.27 -24.60
N GLY A 51 -11.22 7.83 -25.13
CA GLY A 51 -11.26 9.03 -25.98
C GLY A 51 -11.36 10.35 -25.23
N GLU A 52 -11.96 11.36 -25.86
CA GLU A 52 -11.92 12.77 -25.41
C GLU A 52 -12.45 13.00 -23.99
N MET A 53 -13.32 12.10 -23.50
CA MET A 53 -13.97 12.23 -22.21
C MET A 53 -13.02 12.07 -21.01
N ASP A 54 -11.93 11.33 -21.21
CA ASP A 54 -10.84 11.05 -20.26
C ASP A 54 -9.57 11.90 -20.51
N SER A 55 -9.48 12.53 -21.68
CA SER A 55 -8.40 13.48 -21.98
C SER A 55 -8.67 14.85 -21.33
N PHE A 56 -7.60 15.54 -20.91
CA PHE A 56 -7.65 16.96 -20.57
C PHE A 56 -6.69 17.75 -21.43
N THR A 57 -7.19 18.79 -22.08
CA THR A 57 -6.36 19.89 -22.58
C THR A 57 -6.37 20.99 -21.53
N CYS A 58 -5.27 21.13 -20.79
CA CYS A 58 -5.10 22.25 -19.87
C CYS A 58 -4.12 23.24 -20.49
N SER A 59 -4.64 24.22 -21.23
CA SER A 59 -3.84 25.25 -21.90
C SER A 59 -3.02 26.14 -20.95
N GLU A 60 -3.28 26.06 -19.63
CA GLU A 60 -2.54 26.75 -18.57
C GLU A 60 -1.38 25.92 -17.99
N LEU A 61 -1.28 24.63 -18.33
CA LEU A 61 -0.13 23.81 -17.96
C LEU A 61 0.93 23.91 -19.06
N ASP A 62 2.21 23.87 -18.67
CA ASP A 62 3.35 23.76 -19.59
C ASP A 62 3.06 22.61 -20.60
N PRO A 63 3.34 22.75 -21.91
CA PRO A 63 3.17 21.69 -22.91
C PRO A 63 3.76 20.32 -22.51
N MET A 64 4.69 20.28 -21.55
CA MET A 64 5.18 19.04 -20.93
C MET A 64 4.09 18.22 -20.19
N TYR A 65 2.98 18.83 -19.77
CA TYR A 65 1.87 18.19 -19.05
C TYR A 65 0.69 17.79 -19.96
N GLU A 66 0.76 18.08 -21.27
CA GLU A 66 -0.35 17.92 -22.22
C GLU A 66 -0.81 16.47 -22.45
N ASN A 67 -0.03 15.48 -22.00
CA ASN A 67 -0.28 14.05 -22.29
C ASN A 67 -0.74 13.21 -21.08
N LEU A 68 -1.11 13.84 -19.96
CA LEU A 68 -1.50 13.09 -18.76
C LEU A 68 -3.00 12.74 -18.78
N ASP A 69 -3.32 11.47 -18.96
CA ASP A 69 -4.68 10.94 -18.98
C ASP A 69 -5.34 10.95 -17.58
N MET A 70 -6.68 11.11 -17.52
CA MET A 70 -7.50 11.07 -16.30
C MET A 70 -7.26 9.82 -15.44
N LEU A 71 -6.86 8.73 -16.08
CA LEU A 71 -6.72 7.44 -15.43
C LEU A 71 -5.31 7.19 -14.92
N THR A 72 -4.35 8.08 -15.20
CA THR A 72 -2.96 7.86 -14.78
C THR A 72 -2.86 7.73 -13.27
N GLY A 73 -3.38 8.71 -12.52
CA GLY A 73 -3.40 8.68 -11.07
C GLY A 73 -4.36 7.62 -10.50
N PHE A 74 -5.41 7.27 -11.23
CA PHE A 74 -6.32 6.18 -10.85
C PHE A 74 -5.61 4.82 -10.87
N ASN A 75 -4.91 4.50 -11.97
CA ASN A 75 -4.16 3.26 -12.12
C ASN A 75 -2.99 3.19 -11.12
N LEU A 76 -2.26 4.29 -10.93
CA LEU A 76 -1.20 4.39 -9.91
C LEU A 76 -1.74 4.20 -8.49
N ASN A 77 -2.95 4.68 -8.20
CA ASN A 77 -3.56 4.47 -6.89
C ASN A 77 -3.91 2.99 -6.67
N TYR A 78 -4.42 2.32 -7.70
CA TYR A 78 -4.61 0.87 -7.65
C TYR A 78 -3.30 0.11 -7.38
N GLU A 79 -2.21 0.45 -8.10
CA GLU A 79 -0.89 -0.15 -7.86
C GLU A 79 -0.40 0.06 -6.42
N LEU A 80 -0.59 1.26 -5.90
CA LEU A 80 -0.24 1.60 -4.53
C LEU A 80 -0.99 0.73 -3.51
N TRP A 81 -2.30 0.58 -3.64
CA TRP A 81 -3.10 -0.29 -2.76
C TRP A 81 -2.74 -1.77 -2.93
N SER A 82 -2.49 -2.22 -4.15
CA SER A 82 -2.11 -3.61 -4.46
C SER A 82 -0.73 -3.98 -3.89
N SER A 83 0.26 -3.08 -4.01
CA SER A 83 1.60 -3.29 -3.48
C SER A 83 1.59 -3.42 -1.96
N VAL A 84 0.85 -2.55 -1.25
CA VAL A 84 0.74 -2.61 0.21
C VAL A 84 -0.05 -3.83 0.65
N TYR A 85 -1.13 -4.19 -0.04
CA TYR A 85 -1.84 -5.43 0.25
C TYR A 85 -0.92 -6.65 0.16
N THR A 86 -0.08 -6.71 -0.87
CA THR A 86 0.90 -7.80 -1.06
C THR A 86 1.93 -7.82 0.08
N LEU A 87 2.45 -6.66 0.47
CA LEU A 87 3.38 -6.52 1.59
C LEU A 87 2.74 -6.97 2.93
N LEU A 88 1.52 -6.52 3.22
CA LEU A 88 0.82 -6.88 4.46
C LEU A 88 0.47 -8.38 4.50
N LEU A 89 0.10 -8.96 3.36
CA LEU A 89 -0.12 -10.40 3.24
C LEU A 89 1.16 -11.17 3.57
N GLU A 90 2.31 -10.74 3.03
CA GLU A 90 3.60 -11.37 3.33
C GLU A 90 3.95 -11.27 4.81
N ILE A 91 3.69 -10.11 5.44
CA ILE A 91 3.90 -9.91 6.87
C ILE A 91 3.05 -10.89 7.69
N GLU A 92 1.76 -11.03 7.37
CA GLU A 92 0.88 -11.94 8.10
C GLU A 92 1.24 -13.42 7.86
N LEU A 93 1.60 -13.81 6.63
CA LEU A 93 2.06 -15.17 6.33
C LEU A 93 3.31 -15.55 7.13
N LEU A 94 4.26 -14.63 7.25
CA LEU A 94 5.46 -14.85 8.06
C LEU A 94 5.12 -14.91 9.55
N ARG A 95 4.23 -14.02 10.02
CA ARG A 95 3.75 -14.06 11.39
C ARG A 95 3.10 -15.40 11.72
N GLU A 96 2.20 -15.90 10.87
CA GLU A 96 1.57 -17.21 11.03
C GLU A 96 2.58 -18.35 11.05
N ARG A 97 3.59 -18.30 10.16
CA ARG A 97 4.69 -19.28 10.14
C ARG A 97 5.48 -19.30 11.44
N PHE A 98 5.65 -18.15 12.09
CA PHE A 98 6.40 -18.03 13.35
C PHE A 98 5.55 -18.28 14.60
N LEU A 99 4.22 -18.34 14.48
CA LEU A 99 3.34 -18.62 15.62
C LEU A 99 3.46 -20.10 16.03
N VAL A 100 3.80 -20.33 17.30
CA VAL A 100 3.82 -21.67 17.88
C VAL A 100 2.40 -22.10 18.23
N ARG A 101 1.83 -23.05 17.47
CA ARG A 101 0.56 -23.68 17.84
C ARG A 101 0.81 -24.85 18.79
N PRO A 102 0.09 -24.94 19.93
CA PRO A 102 0.20 -26.09 20.82
C PRO A 102 -0.14 -27.39 20.09
N GLY A 103 0.76 -28.37 20.12
CA GLY A 103 0.53 -29.71 19.56
C GLY A 103 1.02 -29.95 18.11
N SER A 104 1.52 -28.95 17.40
CA SER A 104 2.14 -29.12 16.07
C SER A 104 3.66 -29.10 16.14
N LYS A 105 4.36 -29.92 15.35
CA LYS A 105 5.81 -29.77 15.13
C LYS A 105 6.08 -28.34 14.63
N PRO A 106 7.07 -27.63 15.17
CA PRO A 106 7.25 -26.23 14.84
C PRO A 106 7.57 -26.08 13.35
N PRO A 107 6.75 -25.38 12.54
CA PRO A 107 7.23 -24.85 11.29
C PRO A 107 8.38 -23.88 11.61
N GLN A 108 9.32 -23.74 10.69
CA GLN A 108 10.52 -22.90 10.78
C GLN A 108 10.27 -21.62 11.62
N GLN A 109 10.81 -21.57 12.84
CA GLN A 109 10.45 -20.57 13.85
C GLN A 109 11.08 -19.19 13.62
N HIS A 110 11.91 -19.07 12.58
CA HIS A 110 12.72 -17.90 12.34
C HIS A 110 12.65 -17.51 10.87
N ALA A 111 12.73 -16.21 10.63
CA ALA A 111 12.91 -15.68 9.29
C ALA A 111 14.18 -16.27 8.66
N THR A 112 14.12 -16.49 7.35
CA THR A 112 15.28 -16.81 6.52
C THR A 112 15.79 -15.54 5.84
N LEU A 113 16.99 -15.58 5.25
CA LEU A 113 17.50 -14.47 4.45
C LEU A 113 16.56 -14.17 3.26
N ALA A 114 15.97 -15.20 2.66
CA ALA A 114 15.01 -15.06 1.57
C ALA A 114 13.74 -14.31 2.00
N ASP A 115 13.21 -14.59 3.21
CA ASP A 115 12.05 -13.88 3.75
C ASP A 115 12.37 -12.38 3.94
N VAL A 116 13.56 -12.06 4.47
CA VAL A 116 14.00 -10.67 4.66
C VAL A 116 14.21 -9.96 3.32
N SER A 117 14.86 -10.61 2.35
CA SER A 117 15.05 -10.05 1.02
C SER A 117 13.71 -9.75 0.34
N ARG A 118 12.75 -10.68 0.40
CA ARG A 118 11.41 -10.50 -0.16
C ARG A 118 10.64 -9.37 0.50
N LEU A 119 10.63 -9.30 1.83
CA LEU A 119 10.01 -8.18 2.56
C LEU A 119 10.67 -6.83 2.21
N THR A 120 11.99 -6.82 2.08
CA THR A 120 12.74 -5.61 1.73
C THR A 120 12.38 -5.15 0.32
N GLU A 121 12.29 -6.07 -0.65
CA GLU A 121 11.87 -5.77 -2.02
C GLU A 121 10.45 -5.18 -2.06
N LEU A 122 9.49 -5.82 -1.39
CA LEU A 122 8.10 -5.36 -1.33
C LEU A 122 7.99 -3.98 -0.63
N TYR A 123 8.72 -3.79 0.47
CA TYR A 123 8.72 -2.54 1.21
C TYR A 123 9.37 -1.41 0.41
N LEU A 124 10.50 -1.65 -0.26
CA LEU A 124 11.16 -0.67 -1.10
C LEU A 124 10.28 -0.30 -2.29
N GLY A 125 9.69 -1.29 -2.97
CA GLY A 125 8.76 -1.05 -4.07
C GLY A 125 7.56 -0.19 -3.64
N PHE A 126 7.03 -0.41 -2.43
CA PHE A 126 6.02 0.49 -1.86
C PHE A 126 6.59 1.90 -1.58
N GLN A 127 7.72 2.01 -0.88
CA GLN A 127 8.29 3.31 -0.49
C GLN A 127 8.64 4.19 -1.68
N THR A 128 9.10 3.60 -2.79
CA THR A 128 9.50 4.32 -4.00
C THR A 128 8.37 4.46 -5.03
N SER A 129 7.16 3.97 -4.73
CA SER A 129 6.02 3.98 -5.66
C SER A 129 5.62 5.37 -6.17
N LEU A 130 5.97 6.43 -5.45
CA LEU A 130 5.68 7.81 -5.85
C LEU A 130 6.89 8.57 -6.43
N ASP A 131 8.08 7.95 -6.51
CA ASP A 131 9.31 8.64 -6.93
C ASP A 131 9.30 8.97 -8.43
N ALA A 132 8.71 8.09 -9.24
CA ALA A 132 8.65 8.22 -10.70
C ALA A 132 7.31 8.80 -11.20
N LEU A 133 6.59 9.54 -10.34
CA LEU A 133 5.33 10.15 -10.76
C LEU A 133 5.54 11.12 -11.93
N PRO A 134 4.64 11.13 -12.93
CA PRO A 134 4.62 12.17 -13.94
C PRO A 134 4.56 13.54 -13.26
N ASN A 135 5.21 14.56 -13.84
CA ASN A 135 5.26 15.92 -13.25
C ASN A 135 3.86 16.42 -12.85
N GLY A 136 2.83 16.08 -13.64
CA GLY A 136 1.44 16.46 -13.40
C GLY A 136 0.81 15.80 -12.17
N LEU A 137 1.45 14.82 -11.55
CA LEU A 137 1.00 14.10 -10.35
C LEU A 137 1.98 14.18 -9.17
N GLN A 138 3.17 14.73 -9.36
CA GLN A 138 4.15 14.92 -8.28
C GLN A 138 3.58 15.82 -7.17
N SER A 139 4.03 15.58 -5.94
CA SER A 139 3.69 16.44 -4.81
C SER A 139 4.26 17.84 -5.05
N HIS A 140 3.39 18.84 -5.18
CA HIS A 140 3.83 20.23 -5.14
C HIS A 140 4.40 20.53 -3.74
N PRO A 141 5.54 21.24 -3.60
CA PRO A 141 6.17 21.54 -2.30
C PRO A 141 5.27 22.29 -1.29
N THR A 142 4.08 22.75 -1.72
CA THR A 142 3.07 23.41 -0.87
C THR A 142 1.84 22.54 -0.59
N PHE A 143 1.91 21.22 -0.82
CA PHE A 143 0.80 20.26 -0.61
C PHE A 143 0.14 20.34 0.78
N PHE A 144 0.87 20.79 1.79
CA PHE A 144 0.37 20.95 3.16
C PHE A 144 0.17 22.41 3.59
N ASN A 145 0.48 23.38 2.72
CA ASN A 145 0.56 24.79 3.12
C ASN A 145 -0.69 25.62 2.73
N SER A 146 -1.56 25.12 1.85
CA SER A 146 -2.81 25.80 1.47
C SER A 146 -3.71 24.91 0.62
N THR A 147 -5.03 25.02 0.78
CA THR A 147 -6.03 24.38 -0.12
C THR A 147 -5.93 24.88 -1.56
N SER A 148 -5.29 26.03 -1.79
CA SER A 148 -5.00 26.54 -3.14
C SER A 148 -3.90 25.75 -3.87
N SER A 149 -3.04 25.00 -3.17
CA SER A 149 -2.01 24.15 -3.80
C SER A 149 -2.60 22.91 -4.46
N PHE A 150 -3.81 22.52 -4.02
CA PHE A 150 -4.65 21.54 -4.69
C PHE A 150 -5.45 22.15 -5.84
N GLY A 151 -5.28 23.43 -6.23
CA GLY A 151 -6.13 24.04 -7.26
C GLY A 151 -7.64 24.01 -6.93
N ILE A 152 -8.00 23.80 -5.65
CA ILE A 152 -9.40 23.73 -5.17
C ILE A 152 -9.96 25.15 -4.95
N GLN A 153 -9.14 26.21 -5.08
CA GLN A 153 -9.65 27.58 -4.97
C GLN A 153 -10.55 27.89 -6.17
N GLU A 154 -11.85 27.88 -5.89
CA GLU A 154 -12.94 28.09 -6.84
C GLU A 154 -12.94 29.54 -7.32
N LYS A 155 -12.14 29.83 -8.36
CA LYS A 155 -12.51 30.92 -9.26
C LYS A 155 -13.59 30.37 -10.19
N VAL A 156 -14.77 30.99 -10.17
CA VAL A 156 -15.87 30.76 -11.12
C VAL A 156 -15.28 30.73 -12.53
N GLY A 157 -15.20 29.54 -13.14
CA GLY A 157 -14.49 29.30 -14.41
C GLY A 157 -13.33 28.28 -14.37
N THR A 158 -13.07 27.61 -13.24
CA THR A 158 -11.92 26.69 -13.09
C THR A 158 -11.92 25.54 -14.12
N ASN A 159 -10.79 25.36 -14.81
CA ASN A 159 -10.54 24.30 -15.79
C ASN A 159 -10.76 22.90 -15.17
N ARG A 160 -11.67 22.10 -15.77
CA ARG A 160 -12.00 20.71 -15.36
C ARG A 160 -10.75 19.83 -15.17
N GLY A 161 -9.71 20.04 -15.99
CA GLY A 161 -8.45 19.30 -15.92
C GLY A 161 -7.65 19.57 -14.65
N LEU A 162 -7.54 20.83 -14.22
CA LEU A 162 -6.81 21.20 -13.00
C LEU A 162 -7.44 20.55 -11.76
N LYS A 163 -8.78 20.57 -11.67
CA LYS A 163 -9.52 19.94 -10.56
C LYS A 163 -9.28 18.42 -10.53
N ALA A 164 -9.31 17.75 -11.67
CA ALA A 164 -9.10 16.32 -11.72
C ALA A 164 -7.65 15.91 -11.42
N LEU A 165 -6.66 16.67 -11.91
CA LEU A 165 -5.26 16.44 -11.55
C LEU A 165 -5.04 16.60 -10.05
N ALA A 166 -5.64 17.61 -9.45
CA ALA A 166 -5.58 17.82 -8.01
C ALA A 166 -6.17 16.65 -7.22
N ILE A 167 -7.35 16.15 -7.63
CA ILE A 167 -7.98 14.98 -7.01
C ILE A 167 -7.07 13.75 -7.12
N GLN A 168 -6.50 13.50 -8.30
CA GLN A 168 -5.58 12.38 -8.51
C GLN A 168 -4.35 12.49 -7.61
N ARG A 169 -3.73 13.67 -7.53
CA ARG A 169 -2.58 13.90 -6.63
C ARG A 169 -2.96 13.70 -5.17
N ALA A 170 -4.06 14.28 -4.72
CA ALA A 170 -4.53 14.16 -3.34
C ALA A 170 -4.76 12.69 -2.98
N ASN A 171 -5.45 11.94 -3.84
CA ASN A 171 -5.70 10.52 -3.64
C ASN A 171 -4.40 9.73 -3.51
N LEU A 172 -3.41 9.95 -4.38
CA LEU A 172 -2.10 9.27 -4.31
C LEU A 172 -1.37 9.59 -3.01
N GLN A 173 -1.21 10.88 -2.70
CA GLN A 173 -0.41 11.33 -1.57
C GLN A 173 -1.05 10.94 -0.23
N ILE A 174 -2.36 11.14 -0.07
CA ILE A 174 -3.07 10.77 1.16
C ILE A 174 -3.06 9.25 1.34
N SER A 175 -3.37 8.48 0.29
CA SER A 175 -3.33 7.01 0.35
C SER A 175 -1.94 6.54 0.76
N PHE A 176 -0.87 7.08 0.17
CA PHE A 176 0.49 6.69 0.50
C PHE A 176 0.83 6.94 1.96
N GLN A 177 0.51 8.13 2.51
CA GLN A 177 0.79 8.42 3.91
C GLN A 177 -0.02 7.53 4.86
N CYS A 178 -1.31 7.30 4.57
CA CYS A 178 -2.14 6.39 5.35
C CYS A 178 -1.57 4.97 5.34
N LEU A 179 -1.22 4.45 4.16
CA LEU A 179 -0.67 3.11 4.01
C LEU A 179 0.72 2.98 4.65
N ARG A 180 1.53 4.02 4.59
CA ARG A 180 2.84 4.07 5.25
C ARG A 180 2.70 3.89 6.76
N MET A 181 1.72 4.57 7.36
CA MET A 181 1.42 4.40 8.78
C MET A 181 0.97 2.96 9.09
N VAL A 182 0.09 2.38 8.28
CA VAL A 182 -0.35 0.98 8.43
C VAL A 182 0.84 0.01 8.40
N VAL A 183 1.72 0.13 7.40
CA VAL A 183 2.91 -0.73 7.25
C VAL A 183 3.83 -0.57 8.47
N LEU A 184 4.05 0.65 8.93
CA LEU A 184 4.85 0.91 10.13
C LEU A 184 4.26 0.26 11.38
N HIS A 185 2.93 0.18 11.50
CA HIS A 185 2.26 -0.53 12.59
C HIS A 185 2.30 -2.06 12.45
N ALA A 186 2.37 -2.58 11.23
CA ALA A 186 2.45 -4.01 10.96
C ALA A 186 3.86 -4.58 11.20
N MET A 187 4.91 -3.85 10.84
CA MET A 187 6.31 -4.33 10.94
C MET A 187 6.76 -4.81 12.34
N PRO A 188 6.35 -4.17 13.47
CA PRO A 188 6.63 -4.69 14.81
C PRO A 188 6.12 -6.11 15.05
N ALA A 189 5.11 -6.57 14.31
CA ALA A 189 4.64 -7.95 14.36
C ALA A 189 5.76 -8.98 14.16
N LEU A 190 6.76 -8.63 13.36
CA LEU A 190 7.87 -9.48 12.95
C LEU A 190 9.18 -9.19 13.69
N ALA A 191 9.24 -8.13 14.50
CA ALA A 191 10.49 -7.62 15.07
C ALA A 191 11.20 -8.67 15.94
N ASP A 192 10.47 -9.39 16.79
CA ASP A 192 11.04 -10.39 17.69
C ASP A 192 11.64 -11.58 16.89
N SER A 193 10.95 -12.04 15.85
CA SER A 193 11.39 -13.15 14.99
C SER A 193 12.56 -12.77 14.07
N MET A 194 12.58 -11.53 13.56
CA MET A 194 13.67 -11.03 12.72
C MET A 194 14.93 -10.70 13.53
N SER A 195 14.79 -10.20 14.76
CA SER A 195 15.90 -9.86 15.66
C SER A 195 16.87 -11.04 15.85
N GLN A 196 16.33 -12.26 15.93
CA GLN A 196 17.14 -13.47 16.09
C GLN A 196 17.97 -13.79 14.83
N LEU A 197 17.42 -13.58 13.63
CA LEU A 197 18.20 -13.71 12.39
C LEU A 197 19.31 -12.66 12.32
N TRP A 198 19.05 -11.42 12.69
CA TRP A 198 20.08 -10.37 12.75
C TRP A 198 21.19 -10.70 13.77
N SER A 199 20.84 -11.31 14.90
CA SER A 199 21.82 -11.77 15.89
C SER A 199 22.68 -12.92 15.36
N LYS A 200 22.10 -13.84 14.59
CA LYS A 200 22.79 -14.99 13.99
C LYS A 200 23.73 -14.57 12.86
N ILE A 201 23.30 -13.68 11.96
CA ILE A 201 24.16 -13.11 10.90
C ILE A 201 25.37 -12.40 11.51
N ARG A 202 25.19 -11.70 12.64
CA ARG A 202 26.26 -10.99 13.35
C ARG A 202 27.26 -11.94 14.01
N GLN A 203 26.84 -13.15 14.39
CA GLN A 203 27.73 -14.20 14.90
C GLN A 203 28.52 -14.88 13.77
N ASP A 204 27.91 -15.04 12.59
CA ASP A 204 28.52 -15.70 11.45
C ASP A 204 29.44 -14.78 10.60
N SER A 205 29.38 -13.45 10.80
CA SER A 205 30.23 -12.47 10.11
C SER A 205 30.83 -11.44 11.08
N PRO A 206 32.07 -11.66 11.61
CA PRO A 206 32.67 -10.80 12.63
C PRO A 206 33.07 -9.40 12.13
N ALA A 207 32.95 -9.13 10.83
CA ALA A 207 33.64 -8.03 10.15
C ALA A 207 32.71 -6.95 9.60
N SER A 208 31.67 -6.54 10.32
CA SER A 208 31.07 -5.19 10.20
C SER A 208 29.87 -5.04 11.15
N ALA A 209 30.12 -4.88 12.45
CA ALA A 209 29.08 -4.53 13.40
C ALA A 209 28.99 -3.00 13.56
N THR A 210 28.35 -2.30 12.62
CA THR A 210 27.75 -1.00 12.95
C THR A 210 26.65 -1.27 13.98
N LYS A 211 26.83 -0.75 15.20
CA LYS A 211 25.86 -0.84 16.29
C LYS A 211 24.62 -0.04 15.89
N ILE A 212 23.52 -0.73 15.59
CA ILE A 212 22.19 -0.11 15.63
C ILE A 212 21.78 -0.08 17.11
N ASP A 213 21.34 1.08 17.57
CA ASP A 213 21.02 1.35 18.96
C ASP A 213 19.80 0.54 19.43
N PRO A 214 19.91 -0.32 20.47
CA PRO A 214 18.81 -1.12 21.00
C PRO A 214 17.63 -0.28 21.54
N VAL A 215 17.82 1.02 21.78
CA VAL A 215 16.75 1.94 22.25
C VAL A 215 15.60 2.05 21.24
N VAL A 216 15.88 1.90 19.94
CA VAL A 216 14.86 1.96 18.87
C VAL A 216 13.83 0.82 18.99
N PHE A 217 14.27 -0.37 19.42
CA PHE A 217 13.39 -1.54 19.53
C PHE A 217 12.54 -1.55 20.81
N GLU A 218 13.05 -0.99 21.92
CA GLU A 218 12.27 -0.85 23.15
C GLU A 218 11.12 0.15 22.99
N SER A 219 11.32 1.22 22.22
CA SER A 219 10.25 2.19 21.91
C SER A 219 9.12 1.55 21.08
N ALA A 220 9.45 0.59 20.20
CA ALA A 220 8.46 -0.13 19.40
C ALA A 220 7.61 -1.11 20.24
N LYS A 221 8.17 -1.67 21.33
CA LYS A 221 7.42 -2.53 22.27
C LYS A 221 6.42 -1.74 23.10
N GLU A 222 6.77 -0.52 23.52
CA GLU A 222 5.90 0.34 24.32
C GLU A 222 4.65 0.80 23.53
N ILE A 223 4.81 1.07 22.23
CA ILE A 223 3.70 1.37 21.31
C ILE A 223 2.75 0.17 21.19
N ARG A 224 3.29 -1.05 21.14
CA ARG A 224 2.56 -2.32 21.02
C ARG A 224 1.65 -2.59 22.22
N LEU A 225 2.10 -2.25 23.43
CA LEU A 225 1.31 -2.42 24.66
C LEU A 225 0.09 -1.50 24.72
N ARG A 226 0.13 -0.33 24.05
CA ARG A 226 -0.99 0.61 24.00
C ARG A 226 -2.05 0.27 22.94
N THR A 227 -1.76 -0.63 21.99
CA THR A 227 -2.65 -0.99 20.86
C THR A 227 -3.19 -2.43 20.92
N GLY A 228 -2.99 -3.11 22.06
CA GLY A 228 -3.14 -4.56 22.26
C GLY A 228 -4.51 -5.20 22.03
N GLU A 229 -5.53 -4.48 21.56
CA GLU A 229 -6.86 -5.05 21.28
C GLU A 229 -7.10 -5.37 19.79
N SER A 230 -6.34 -4.78 18.86
CA SER A 230 -6.65 -4.88 17.43
C SER A 230 -6.21 -6.21 16.79
N SER A 231 -5.07 -6.76 17.20
CA SER A 231 -4.45 -7.92 16.56
C SER A 231 -5.07 -9.26 16.94
N ALA A 232 -5.79 -9.34 18.07
CA ALA A 232 -6.50 -10.53 18.51
C ALA A 232 -7.87 -10.69 17.81
N LEU A 233 -8.50 -9.58 17.42
CA LEU A 233 -9.77 -9.57 16.68
C LEU A 233 -9.64 -10.05 15.23
N LEU A 234 -8.46 -9.88 14.61
CA LEU A 234 -8.15 -10.45 13.29
C LEU A 234 -8.18 -11.99 13.31
N LEU A 235 -7.67 -12.60 14.39
CA LEU A 235 -7.63 -14.06 14.55
C LEU A 235 -9.01 -14.69 14.82
N GLN A 236 -9.96 -13.91 15.35
CA GLN A 236 -11.31 -14.42 15.60
C GLN A 236 -12.18 -14.44 14.33
N LYS A 237 -11.91 -13.56 13.36
CA LYS A 237 -12.77 -13.41 12.17
C LYS A 237 -12.42 -14.33 11.00
N ILE A 238 -11.19 -14.84 10.93
CA ILE A 238 -10.82 -15.85 9.92
C ILE A 238 -11.48 -17.21 10.22
N ASN A 239 -11.63 -17.58 11.50
CA ASN A 239 -12.28 -18.84 11.88
C ASN A 239 -13.81 -18.87 11.69
N ILE A 240 -14.48 -17.72 11.56
CA ILE A 240 -15.95 -17.67 11.35
C ILE A 240 -16.31 -17.88 9.88
N ALA A 241 -15.37 -17.71 8.94
CA ALA A 241 -15.59 -18.02 7.53
C ALA A 241 -15.42 -19.53 7.20
N GLU A 242 -15.01 -20.34 8.19
CA GLU A 242 -14.80 -21.79 8.06
C GLU A 242 -15.80 -22.63 8.90
N SER A 243 -16.95 -22.06 9.30
CA SER A 243 -18.04 -22.79 9.99
C SER A 243 -19.35 -22.73 9.22
#